data_AF-A0A3D0KI24-F1
#
_entry.id   AF-A0A3D0KI24-F1
#
_cell.length_a   1.000
_cell.length_b   1.000
_cell.length_c   1.000
_cell.angle_alpha   90.00
_cell.angle_beta   90.00
_cell.angle_gamma   90.00
#
_symmetry.space_group_name_H-M   'P 1'
#
loop_
_entity.id
_entity.type
_entity.pdbx_description
1 polymer ?
#
loop_
_entity_poly.entity_id
_entity_poly.type
_entity_poly.pdbx_seq_one_letter_code
_entity_poly.pdbx_strand_id
1 'polypeptide(L)'
;MASLSFTSMDYALSIRAEYFLYGIEVGILDFNEAISWADSVIEESAEPDGEIIDLALSRPRGRNGVMEALAAIPGERRPQVAGRLLLAELSDRLSSGKKLKTISRQALDVAWATQQPEEIRFELDRIDDGIYLAESGTYGTIDECRQELETALSVYGGISET
;
A
#
# COMPACT_ATOMS: atom_id res chain seq x y z
N MET A 1 -10.80 19.32 -30.08
CA MET A 1 -10.09 18.15 -29.55
C MET A 1 -9.73 18.46 -28.11
N ALA A 2 -10.40 17.81 -27.15
CA ALA A 2 -10.19 18.08 -25.74
C ALA A 2 -8.87 17.44 -25.29
N SER A 3 -7.90 18.29 -24.93
CA SER A 3 -6.67 17.92 -24.22
C SER A 3 -7.02 17.56 -22.78
N LEU A 4 -7.43 16.30 -22.55
CA LEU A 4 -7.74 15.76 -21.22
C LEU A 4 -6.94 14.49 -20.89
N SER A 5 -5.91 14.09 -21.66
CA SER A 5 -5.31 12.76 -21.51
C SER A 5 -3.96 12.68 -20.78
N PHE A 6 -3.25 13.79 -20.55
CA PHE A 6 -1.91 13.72 -19.92
C PHE A 6 -1.99 13.74 -18.38
N THR A 7 -2.72 14.71 -17.81
CA THR A 7 -2.78 14.92 -16.35
C THR A 7 -3.44 13.77 -15.58
N SER A 8 -4.38 13.03 -16.17
CA SER A 8 -5.02 11.89 -15.50
C SER A 8 -4.16 10.64 -15.49
N MET A 9 -3.31 10.46 -16.52
CA MET A 9 -2.41 9.32 -16.65
C MET A 9 -1.23 9.44 -15.69
N ASP A 10 -0.58 10.62 -15.68
CA ASP A 10 0.52 10.93 -14.76
C ASP A 10 0.10 10.76 -13.29
N TYR A 11 -1.15 11.12 -13.01
CA TYR A 11 -1.76 10.98 -11.69
C TYR A 11 -1.98 9.53 -11.27
N ALA A 12 -2.43 8.67 -12.19
CA ALA A 12 -2.60 7.25 -11.91
C ALA A 12 -1.23 6.56 -11.70
N LEU A 13 -0.23 6.92 -12.51
CA LEU A 13 1.14 6.40 -12.39
C LEU A 13 1.79 6.80 -11.06
N SER A 14 1.65 8.05 -10.63
CA SER A 14 2.26 8.52 -9.37
C SER A 14 1.65 7.84 -8.14
N ILE A 15 0.33 7.65 -8.11
CA ILE A 15 -0.36 6.92 -7.04
C ILE A 15 0.06 5.45 -7.02
N ARG A 16 0.12 4.80 -8.18
CA ARG A 16 0.54 3.40 -8.28
C ARG A 16 1.99 3.22 -7.84
N ALA A 17 2.87 4.16 -8.19
CA ALA A 17 4.25 4.18 -7.71
C ALA A 17 4.32 4.32 -6.18
N GLU A 18 3.50 5.19 -5.57
CA GLU A 18 3.43 5.32 -4.11
C GLU A 18 2.86 4.06 -3.44
N TYR A 19 1.85 3.42 -4.03
CA TYR A 19 1.30 2.16 -3.56
C TYR A 19 2.39 1.08 -3.46
N PHE A 20 3.19 0.92 -4.52
CA PHE A 20 4.33 0.02 -4.49
C PHE A 20 5.41 0.47 -3.52
N LEU A 21 5.76 1.75 -3.49
CA LEU A 21 6.81 2.28 -2.62
C LEU A 21 6.52 1.98 -1.15
N TYR A 22 5.36 2.40 -0.66
CA TYR A 22 4.95 2.17 0.72
C TYR A 22 4.66 0.69 1.00
N GLY A 23 4.06 -0.03 0.04
CA GLY A 23 3.79 -1.46 0.18
C GLY A 23 5.07 -2.28 0.33
N ILE A 24 6.13 -1.96 -0.42
CA ILE A 24 7.45 -2.59 -0.29
C ILE A 24 8.12 -2.14 1.01
N GLU A 25 8.02 -0.85 1.37
CA GLU A 25 8.59 -0.28 2.59
C GLU A 25 8.14 -1.05 3.83
N VAL A 26 6.83 -1.28 3.97
CA VAL A 26 6.21 -1.94 5.12
C VAL A 26 6.09 -3.47 4.97
N GLY A 27 6.62 -4.03 3.88
CA GLY A 27 6.68 -5.48 3.65
C GLY A 27 5.35 -6.14 3.29
N ILE A 28 4.41 -5.39 2.71
CA ILE A 28 3.15 -5.90 2.16
C ILE A 28 3.38 -6.45 0.75
N LEU A 29 4.12 -5.73 -0.09
CA LEU A 29 4.33 -6.05 -1.50
C LEU A 29 5.76 -6.52 -1.76
N ASP A 30 5.92 -7.40 -2.73
CA ASP A 30 7.22 -7.81 -3.24
C ASP A 30 7.69 -6.77 -4.28
N PHE A 31 8.97 -6.41 -4.24
CA PHE A 31 9.52 -5.46 -5.21
C PHE A 31 9.45 -5.98 -6.65
N ASN A 32 9.37 -7.30 -6.87
CA ASN A 32 9.18 -7.88 -8.19
C ASN A 32 7.79 -7.58 -8.77
N GLU A 33 6.78 -7.32 -7.95
CA GLU A 33 5.44 -6.90 -8.40
C GLU A 33 5.51 -5.49 -9.02
N ALA A 34 6.29 -4.59 -8.42
CA ALA A 34 6.52 -3.25 -8.96
C ALA A 34 7.28 -3.29 -10.31
N ILE A 35 8.26 -4.19 -10.45
CA ILE A 35 8.95 -4.41 -11.73
C ILE A 35 7.97 -4.93 -12.78
N SER A 36 7.15 -5.91 -12.43
CA SER A 36 6.18 -6.50 -13.37
C SER A 36 5.14 -5.47 -13.83
N TRP A 37 4.74 -4.57 -12.94
CA TRP A 37 3.90 -3.42 -13.29
C TRP A 37 4.61 -2.44 -14.24
N ALA A 38 5.89 -2.12 -14.00
CA ALA A 38 6.66 -1.26 -14.90
C ALA A 38 6.78 -1.89 -16.30
N ASP A 39 7.06 -3.20 -16.37
CA ASP A 39 7.13 -3.96 -17.61
C ASP A 39 5.79 -3.88 -18.37
N SER A 40 4.64 -4.03 -17.70
CA SER A 40 3.33 -3.93 -18.37
C SER A 40 3.03 -2.52 -18.89
N VAL A 41 3.40 -1.47 -18.14
CA VAL A 41 3.23 -0.07 -18.61
C VAL A 41 4.08 0.20 -19.85
N ILE A 42 5.28 -0.36 -19.94
CA ILE A 42 6.16 -0.26 -21.11
C ILE A 42 5.55 -0.97 -22.32
N GLU A 43 4.99 -2.16 -22.13
CA GLU A 43 4.33 -2.92 -23.21
C GLU A 43 3.11 -2.19 -23.79
N GLU A 44 2.39 -1.45 -22.95
CA GLU A 44 1.17 -0.73 -23.32
C GLU A 44 1.44 0.68 -23.89
N SER A 45 2.64 1.24 -23.70
CA SER A 45 3.00 2.58 -24.16
C SER A 45 3.87 2.56 -25.42
N ALA A 46 3.49 3.35 -26.42
CA ALA A 46 4.32 3.54 -27.63
C ALA A 46 5.60 4.33 -27.35
N GLU A 47 5.57 5.22 -26.36
CA GLU A 47 6.69 6.05 -25.90
C GLU A 47 6.69 6.03 -24.36
N PRO A 48 7.25 5.00 -23.72
CA PRO A 48 7.28 4.90 -22.26
C PRO A 48 8.21 5.94 -21.63
N ASP A 49 7.79 6.47 -20.47
CA ASP A 49 8.57 7.44 -19.70
C ASP A 49 9.89 6.83 -19.20
N GLY A 50 10.94 7.66 -19.18
CA GLY A 50 12.28 7.24 -18.78
C GLY A 50 12.31 6.67 -17.37
N GLU A 51 11.55 7.24 -16.44
CA GLU A 51 11.48 6.80 -15.04
C GLU A 51 10.81 5.43 -14.90
N ILE A 52 9.85 5.09 -15.77
CA ILE A 52 9.24 3.75 -15.82
C ILE A 52 10.24 2.72 -16.36
N ILE A 53 11.01 3.09 -17.39
CA ILE A 53 12.11 2.25 -17.91
C ILE A 53 13.16 2.02 -16.82
N ASP A 54 13.56 3.07 -16.10
CA ASP A 54 14.54 3.00 -15.02
C ASP A 54 14.05 2.11 -13.86
N LEU A 55 12.75 2.14 -13.57
CA LEU A 55 12.11 1.22 -12.63
C LEU A 55 12.21 -0.22 -13.13
N ALA A 56 11.80 -0.54 -14.35
CA ALA A 56 11.88 -1.89 -14.90
C ALA A 56 13.33 -2.45 -14.86
N LEU A 57 14.32 -1.61 -15.15
CA LEU A 57 15.74 -1.96 -15.12
C LEU A 57 16.35 -1.97 -13.70
N SER A 58 15.60 -1.60 -12.67
CA SER A 58 16.12 -1.46 -11.30
C SER A 58 16.33 -2.80 -10.57
N ARG A 59 15.78 -3.92 -11.08
CA ARG A 59 15.84 -5.24 -10.42
C ARG A 59 17.24 -5.63 -9.89
N PRO A 60 18.36 -5.46 -10.62
CA PRO A 60 19.70 -5.80 -10.12
C PRO A 60 20.16 -4.98 -8.91
N ARG A 61 19.56 -3.81 -8.67
CA ARG A 61 19.83 -2.94 -7.52
C ARG A 61 19.12 -3.42 -6.24
N GLY A 62 18.31 -4.48 -6.34
CA GLY A 62 17.56 -5.07 -5.23
C GLY A 62 16.48 -4.13 -4.67
N ARG A 63 15.85 -4.54 -3.56
CA ARG A 63 14.72 -3.84 -2.93
C ARG A 63 14.91 -2.32 -2.82
N ASN A 64 16.06 -1.87 -2.30
CA ASN A 64 16.29 -0.44 -2.07
C ASN A 64 16.41 0.34 -3.39
N GLY A 65 17.08 -0.21 -4.41
CA GLY A 65 17.17 0.46 -5.70
C GLY A 65 15.84 0.52 -6.46
N VAL A 66 14.95 -0.45 -6.24
CA VAL A 66 13.57 -0.41 -6.75
C VAL A 66 12.78 0.70 -6.06
N MET A 67 12.89 0.82 -4.73
CA MET A 67 12.24 1.89 -3.97
C MET A 67 12.75 3.28 -4.38
N GLU A 68 14.05 3.42 -4.62
CA GLU A 68 14.63 4.67 -5.15
C GLU A 68 14.06 5.02 -6.52
N ALA A 69 13.88 4.03 -7.41
CA ALA A 69 13.29 4.25 -8.72
C ALA A 69 11.80 4.63 -8.64
N LEU A 70 11.02 3.97 -7.77
CA LEU A 70 9.61 4.33 -7.50
C LEU A 70 9.48 5.76 -6.95
N ALA A 71 10.41 6.17 -6.09
CA ALA A 71 10.47 7.52 -5.53
C ALA A 71 10.84 8.58 -6.57
N ALA A 72 11.45 8.20 -7.70
CA ALA A 72 11.81 9.10 -8.79
C ALA A 72 10.69 9.33 -9.81
N ILE A 73 9.67 8.46 -9.87
CA ILE A 73 8.54 8.62 -10.80
C ILE A 73 7.84 9.98 -10.56
N PRO A 74 7.67 10.81 -11.61
CA PRO A 74 7.08 12.13 -11.49
C PRO A 74 5.58 12.08 -11.22
N GLY A 75 5.03 13.20 -10.73
CA GLY A 75 3.61 13.38 -10.47
C GLY A 75 3.33 13.92 -9.07
N GLU A 76 2.08 14.30 -8.82
CA GLU A 76 1.66 14.76 -7.49
C GLU A 76 1.63 13.57 -6.52
N ARG A 77 2.36 13.69 -5.41
CA ARG A 77 2.39 12.69 -4.35
C ARG A 77 1.13 12.79 -3.48
N ARG A 78 0.45 11.67 -3.29
CA ARG A 78 -0.76 11.50 -2.49
C ARG A 78 -0.62 10.25 -1.61
N PRO A 79 0.27 10.30 -0.60
CA PRO A 79 0.57 9.14 0.24
C PRO A 79 -0.69 8.59 0.90
N GLN A 80 -1.61 9.44 1.33
CA GLN A 80 -2.87 9.01 1.93
C GLN A 80 -3.74 8.16 0.98
N VAL A 81 -3.73 8.43 -0.32
CA VAL A 81 -4.49 7.63 -1.30
C VAL A 81 -3.85 6.25 -1.46
N ALA A 82 -2.52 6.20 -1.63
CA ALA A 82 -1.77 4.94 -1.67
C ALA A 82 -1.95 4.12 -0.38
N GLY A 83 -1.97 4.77 0.78
CA GLY A 83 -2.23 4.12 2.06
C GLY A 83 -3.61 3.49 2.15
N ARG A 84 -4.65 4.12 1.60
CA ARG A 84 -6.00 3.52 1.55
C ARG A 84 -6.05 2.29 0.66
N LEU A 85 -5.34 2.29 -0.46
CA LEU A 85 -5.20 1.10 -1.32
C LEU A 85 -4.48 -0.05 -0.60
N LEU A 86 -3.43 0.26 0.17
CA LEU A 86 -2.72 -0.74 0.98
C LEU A 86 -3.58 -1.27 2.14
N LEU A 87 -4.41 -0.42 2.77
CA LEU A 87 -5.37 -0.87 3.79
C LEU A 87 -6.46 -1.76 3.19
N ALA A 88 -6.90 -1.50 1.95
CA ALA A 88 -7.81 -2.38 1.21
C ALA A 88 -7.15 -3.77 0.96
N GLU A 89 -5.91 -3.79 0.47
CA GLU A 89 -5.12 -5.02 0.27
C GLU A 89 -4.98 -5.82 1.58
N LEU A 90 -4.75 -5.15 2.71
CA LEU A 90 -4.68 -5.79 4.02
C LEU A 90 -6.03 -6.36 4.48
N SER A 91 -7.14 -5.73 4.12
CA SER A 91 -8.50 -6.23 4.37
C SER A 91 -8.75 -7.57 3.65
N ASP A 92 -8.35 -7.66 2.38
CA ASP A 92 -8.46 -8.88 1.58
C ASP A 92 -7.54 -9.99 2.11
N ARG A 93 -6.33 -9.61 2.55
CA ARG A 93 -5.38 -10.54 3.20
C ARG A 93 -5.90 -11.08 4.53
N LEU A 94 -6.53 -10.23 5.34
CA LEU A 94 -7.15 -10.67 6.60
C LEU A 94 -8.26 -11.68 6.33
N SER A 95 -9.11 -11.37 5.35
CA SER A 95 -10.24 -12.20 4.92
C SER A 95 -9.79 -13.55 4.33
N SER A 96 -8.63 -13.58 3.67
CA SER A 96 -8.01 -14.83 3.17
C SER A 96 -7.24 -15.63 4.23
N GLY A 97 -7.31 -15.22 5.50
CA GLY A 97 -6.78 -15.97 6.64
C GLY A 97 -5.31 -15.68 6.97
N LYS A 98 -4.74 -14.57 6.51
CA LYS A 98 -3.43 -14.12 7.01
C LYS A 98 -3.49 -13.84 8.52
N LYS A 99 -2.32 -13.94 9.17
CA LYS A 99 -2.21 -13.82 10.64
C LYS A 99 -2.64 -12.44 11.11
N LEU A 100 -3.56 -12.40 12.07
CA LEU A 100 -4.14 -11.17 12.63
C LEU A 100 -3.07 -10.16 13.05
N LYS A 101 -2.12 -10.57 13.90
CA LYS A 101 -1.02 -9.71 14.37
C LYS A 101 -0.18 -9.12 13.25
N THR A 102 0.10 -9.90 12.21
CA THR A 102 0.86 -9.42 11.05
C THR A 102 0.07 -8.35 10.31
N ILE A 103 -1.22 -8.56 10.06
CA ILE A 103 -2.06 -7.59 9.37
C ILE A 103 -2.24 -6.31 10.19
N SER A 104 -2.50 -6.43 11.49
CA SER A 104 -2.62 -5.29 12.40
C SER A 104 -1.37 -4.41 12.38
N ARG A 105 -0.19 -5.03 12.55
CA ARG A 105 1.07 -4.30 12.53
C ARG A 105 1.31 -3.61 11.19
N GLN A 106 1.07 -4.31 10.08
CA GLN A 106 1.20 -3.73 8.74
C GLN A 106 0.22 -2.58 8.51
N ALA A 107 -1.02 -2.68 9.00
CA ALA A 107 -2.01 -1.60 8.88
C ALA A 107 -1.56 -0.36 9.64
N LEU A 108 -1.04 -0.53 10.86
CA LEU A 108 -0.47 0.55 11.66
C LEU A 108 0.74 1.19 10.95
N ASP A 109 1.68 0.38 10.46
CA ASP A 109 2.86 0.86 9.74
C ASP A 109 2.47 1.66 8.48
N VAL A 110 1.47 1.18 7.71
CA VAL A 110 0.90 1.92 6.56
C VAL A 110 0.31 3.24 7.00
N ALA A 111 -0.49 3.27 8.06
CA ALA A 111 -1.14 4.48 8.53
C ALA A 111 -0.13 5.57 8.92
N TRP A 112 0.99 5.17 9.54
CA TRP A 112 2.10 6.07 9.87
C TRP A 112 2.91 6.49 8.64
N ALA A 113 3.35 5.55 7.81
CA ALA A 113 4.17 5.83 6.63
C ALA A 113 3.46 6.75 5.62
N THR A 114 2.15 6.59 5.50
CA THR A 114 1.32 7.34 4.54
C THR A 114 0.61 8.56 5.14
N GLN A 115 0.89 8.89 6.40
CA GLN A 115 0.32 10.04 7.11
C GLN A 115 -1.21 10.06 7.06
N GLN A 116 -1.85 8.92 7.31
CA GLN A 116 -3.31 8.86 7.43
C GLN A 116 -3.81 9.82 8.52
N PRO A 117 -5.08 10.24 8.46
CA PRO A 117 -5.72 10.99 9.53
C PRO A 117 -5.41 10.42 10.92
N GLU A 118 -5.25 11.29 11.90
CA GLU A 118 -4.88 10.94 13.27
C GLU A 118 -5.85 9.93 13.88
N GLU A 119 -7.13 10.07 13.58
CA GLU A 119 -8.20 9.18 14.04
C GLU A 119 -7.96 7.74 13.57
N ILE A 120 -7.57 7.56 12.31
CA ILE A 120 -7.26 6.23 11.73
C ILE A 120 -5.99 5.66 12.37
N ARG A 121 -4.95 6.49 12.57
CA ARG A 121 -3.70 6.05 13.20
C ARG A 121 -3.93 5.58 14.64
N PHE A 122 -4.68 6.35 15.43
CA PHE A 122 -4.99 5.99 16.82
C PHE A 122 -5.95 4.80 16.93
N GLU A 123 -6.90 4.66 16.01
CA GLU A 123 -7.74 3.48 15.97
C GLU A 123 -6.92 2.20 15.74
N LEU A 124 -6.02 2.22 14.74
CA LEU A 124 -5.16 1.07 14.43
C LEU A 124 -4.12 0.80 15.54
N ASP A 125 -3.58 1.84 16.17
CA ASP A 125 -2.65 1.72 17.31
C ASP A 125 -3.32 1.03 18.49
N ARG A 126 -4.53 1.47 18.84
CA ARG A 126 -5.35 0.85 19.90
C ARG A 126 -5.66 -0.62 19.59
N ILE A 127 -5.99 -0.94 18.35
CA ILE A 127 -6.30 -2.33 17.94
C ILE A 127 -5.04 -3.21 18.04
N ASP A 128 -3.88 -2.73 17.58
CA ASP A 128 -2.62 -3.48 17.65
C ASP A 128 -2.20 -3.75 19.11
N ASP A 129 -2.31 -2.75 19.98
CA ASP A 129 -2.11 -2.90 21.42
C ASP A 129 -3.10 -3.89 22.03
N GLY A 130 -4.38 -3.82 21.62
CA GLY A 130 -5.41 -4.77 22.04
C GLY A 130 -5.06 -6.21 21.67
N ILE A 131 -4.56 -6.45 20.46
CA ILE A 131 -4.12 -7.77 20.01
C ILE A 131 -2.96 -8.28 20.87
N TYR A 132 -1.98 -7.42 21.19
CA TYR A 132 -0.86 -7.79 22.07
C TYR A 132 -1.34 -8.19 23.48
N LEU A 133 -2.30 -7.45 24.04
CA LEU A 133 -2.89 -7.75 25.35
C LEU A 133 -3.72 -9.04 25.32
N ALA A 134 -4.46 -9.31 24.25
CA ALA A 134 -5.24 -10.53 24.09
C ALA A 134 -4.32 -11.76 23.91
N GLU A 135 -3.26 -11.67 23.11
CA GLU A 135 -2.28 -12.75 22.92
C GLU A 135 -1.55 -13.13 24.21
N SER A 136 -1.31 -12.15 25.09
CA SER A 136 -0.69 -12.39 26.40
C SER A 136 -1.66 -12.92 27.47
N GLY A 137 -2.97 -13.00 27.17
CA GLY A 137 -4.00 -13.36 28.15
C GLY A 137 -4.27 -12.27 29.19
N THR A 138 -3.90 -11.01 28.91
CA THR A 138 -4.02 -9.90 29.85
C THR A 138 -5.39 -9.24 29.80
N TYR A 139 -5.91 -8.94 28.60
CA TYR A 139 -7.19 -8.25 28.41
C TYR A 139 -7.79 -8.55 27.03
N GLY A 140 -9.11 -8.70 26.96
CA GLY A 140 -9.84 -8.99 25.72
C GLY A 140 -9.58 -10.40 25.18
N THR A 141 -10.12 -10.67 23.99
CA THR A 141 -9.94 -11.93 23.26
C THR A 141 -9.46 -11.69 21.83
N ILE A 142 -8.80 -12.70 21.24
CA ILE A 142 -8.34 -12.63 19.85
C ILE A 142 -9.50 -12.48 18.86
N ASP A 143 -10.66 -13.06 19.17
CA ASP A 143 -11.85 -12.98 18.31
C ASP A 143 -12.45 -11.57 18.33
N GLU A 144 -12.52 -10.92 19.50
CA GLU A 144 -12.94 -9.52 19.61
C GLU A 144 -11.99 -8.60 18.84
N CYS A 145 -10.68 -8.73 19.04
CA CYS A 145 -9.69 -7.91 18.32
C CYS A 145 -9.72 -8.13 16.81
N ARG A 146 -9.98 -9.37 16.37
CA ARG A 146 -10.18 -9.68 14.94
C ARG A 146 -11.37 -8.91 14.39
N GLN A 147 -12.51 -8.95 15.07
CA GLN A 147 -13.72 -8.27 14.63
C GLN A 147 -13.53 -6.74 14.60
N GLU A 148 -12.80 -6.18 15.55
CA GLU A 148 -12.43 -4.76 15.55
C GLU A 148 -11.57 -4.40 14.33
N LEU A 149 -10.52 -5.18 14.04
CA LEU A 149 -9.67 -4.92 12.87
C LEU A 149 -10.43 -5.09 11.55
N GLU A 150 -11.26 -6.13 11.43
CA GLU A 150 -12.11 -6.35 10.26
C GLU A 150 -13.06 -5.17 10.05
N THR A 151 -13.65 -4.65 11.13
CA THR A 151 -14.52 -3.47 11.07
C THR A 151 -13.75 -2.24 10.61
N ALA A 152 -12.59 -1.96 11.21
CA ALA A 152 -11.74 -0.83 10.86
C ALA A 152 -11.25 -0.87 9.40
N LEU A 153 -10.94 -2.06 8.88
CA LEU A 153 -10.47 -2.23 7.49
C LEU A 153 -11.62 -2.32 6.47
N SER A 154 -12.84 -2.64 6.89
CA SER A 154 -13.99 -2.83 6.00
C SER A 154 -14.34 -1.58 5.20
N VAL A 155 -14.05 -0.39 5.73
CA VAL A 155 -14.31 0.89 5.06
C VAL A 155 -13.45 1.09 3.79
N TYR A 156 -12.37 0.31 3.65
CA TYR A 156 -11.51 0.29 2.48
C TYR A 156 -11.84 -0.87 1.52
N GLY A 157 -12.72 -1.80 1.92
CA GLY A 157 -13.11 -2.93 1.10
C GLY A 157 -13.75 -2.48 -0.22
N GLY A 158 -13.30 -3.07 -1.33
CA GLY A 158 -13.79 -2.74 -2.67
C GLY A 158 -13.20 -1.48 -3.30
N ILE A 159 -12.22 -0.83 -2.67
CA ILE A 159 -11.39 0.19 -3.34
C ILE A 159 -10.41 -0.54 -4.26
N SER A 160 -10.70 -0.59 -5.56
CA SER A 160 -9.76 -0.97 -6.61
C SER A 160 -9.28 0.29 -7.33
N GLU A 161 -8.09 0.23 -7.93
CA GLU A 161 -7.64 1.23 -8.90
C GLU A 161 -8.65 1.29 -10.04
N THR A 162 -9.49 2.34 -10.05
CA THR A 162 -10.35 2.70 -11.18
C THR A 162 -9.64 3.74 -12.03
#